data_AF-A0A0R0GYL3-F1
#
_entry.id   AF-A0A0R0GYL3-F1
#
_cell.length_a   1.000
_cell.length_b   1.000
_cell.length_c   1.000
_cell.angle_alpha   90.00
_cell.angle_beta   90.00
_cell.angle_gamma   90.00
#
_symmetry.space_group_name_H-M   'P 1'
#
loop_
_entity.id
_entity.type
_entity.pdbx_description
1 polymer ?
#
loop_
_entity_poly.entity_id
_entity_poly.type
_entity_poly.pdbx_seq_one_letter_code
_entity_poly.pdbx_strand_id
1 'polypeptide(L)'
;MEKKKGKKTTGKKEHHLWKSRDSAQSGQKALALVRTVYKLPNEKEAVYGALDKWTAWETEFPVIAVSKALKILRKRGHWVRAIQVAKWMISKGQGATMGTYDTLLLAFDMDKRVDVAESSWNMIIHAHIRSVFADMEELRVKPDEDTVRRVARAFRELGEEEKWKLVIKRYGLKWKYIHFNGERVS
;
A
#
# COMPACT_ATOMS: atom_id res chain seq x y z
N MET A 1 -26.44 39.14 -34.85
CA MET A 1 -25.64 38.48 -35.92
C MET A 1 -24.19 38.82 -35.68
N GLU A 2 -23.29 37.84 -35.55
CA GLU A 2 -22.17 37.65 -36.48
C GLU A 2 -21.30 36.46 -36.05
N LYS A 3 -20.93 35.67 -37.06
CA LYS A 3 -20.00 34.56 -36.97
C LYS A 3 -18.57 35.12 -36.89
N LYS A 4 -17.72 34.56 -36.04
CA LYS A 4 -16.31 34.35 -36.42
C LYS A 4 -15.89 32.92 -36.17
N LYS A 5 -15.81 32.19 -37.29
CA LYS A 5 -15.06 30.96 -37.46
C LYS A 5 -13.56 31.27 -37.33
N GLY A 6 -12.83 30.33 -36.72
CA GLY A 6 -11.54 29.92 -37.25
C GLY A 6 -10.30 30.44 -36.52
N LYS A 7 -9.81 29.63 -35.58
CA LYS A 7 -8.37 29.37 -35.46
C LYS A 7 -8.15 27.87 -35.31
N LYS A 8 -7.87 27.21 -36.44
CA LYS A 8 -7.08 25.99 -36.50
C LYS A 8 -5.61 26.44 -36.54
N THR A 9 -4.78 25.94 -35.64
CA THR A 9 -3.45 25.37 -35.95
C THR A 9 -2.86 24.65 -34.72
N THR A 10 -2.82 23.32 -34.85
CA THR A 10 -1.72 22.42 -34.47
C THR A 10 -0.73 22.86 -33.39
N GLY A 11 -0.85 22.26 -32.21
CA GLY A 11 0.23 22.21 -31.21
C GLY A 11 -0.03 21.14 -30.16
N LYS A 12 0.91 20.20 -30.00
CA LYS A 12 1.00 19.16 -28.94
C LYS A 12 0.03 17.97 -29.04
N LYS A 13 0.41 16.96 -29.84
CA LYS A 13 -0.11 15.58 -29.75
C LYS A 13 0.92 14.55 -29.24
N GLU A 14 2.01 14.98 -28.59
CA GLU A 14 3.14 14.08 -28.30
C GLU A 14 3.34 13.71 -26.81
N HIS A 15 2.39 13.98 -25.91
CA HIS A 15 2.63 13.76 -24.46
C HIS A 15 2.10 12.44 -23.86
N HIS A 16 1.75 11.44 -24.68
CA HIS A 16 1.10 10.21 -24.20
C HIS A 16 1.78 8.88 -24.58
N LEU A 17 2.74 8.86 -25.52
CA LEU A 17 3.31 7.59 -26.02
C LEU A 17 4.18 6.87 -24.97
N TRP A 18 5.04 7.60 -24.24
CA TRP A 18 5.90 7.02 -23.20
C TRP A 18 5.10 6.38 -22.06
N LYS A 19 4.03 7.04 -21.58
CA LYS A 19 3.16 6.48 -20.52
C LYS A 19 2.47 5.16 -20.94
N SER A 20 2.11 5.04 -22.22
CA SER A 20 1.48 3.82 -22.74
C SER A 20 2.46 2.65 -22.74
N ARG A 21 3.72 2.89 -23.17
CA ARG A 21 4.74 1.84 -23.29
C ARG A 21 5.10 1.23 -21.93
N ASP A 22 5.32 2.06 -20.91
CA ASP A 22 5.65 1.58 -19.56
C ASP A 22 4.50 0.80 -18.92
N SER A 23 3.25 1.23 -19.17
CA SER A 23 2.07 0.50 -18.70
C SER A 23 1.91 -0.85 -19.39
N ALA A 24 2.16 -0.93 -20.70
CA ALA A 24 2.13 -2.17 -21.47
C ALA A 24 3.23 -3.13 -21.01
N GLN A 25 4.47 -2.65 -20.86
CA GLN A 25 5.60 -3.44 -20.41
C GLN A 25 5.39 -3.97 -18.98
N SER A 26 4.91 -3.12 -18.05
CA SER A 26 4.56 -3.58 -16.70
C SER A 26 3.40 -4.58 -16.69
N GLY A 27 2.46 -4.48 -17.63
CA GLY A 27 1.40 -5.47 -17.83
C GLY A 27 1.93 -6.82 -18.31
N GLN A 28 2.85 -6.83 -19.28
CA GLN A 28 3.53 -8.04 -19.75
C GLN A 28 4.37 -8.68 -18.65
N LYS A 29 5.14 -7.88 -17.91
CA LYS A 29 5.93 -8.32 -16.74
C LYS A 29 5.04 -8.93 -15.66
N ALA A 30 3.91 -8.29 -15.35
CA ALA A 30 2.95 -8.82 -14.39
C ALA A 30 2.40 -10.19 -14.83
N LEU A 31 2.03 -10.35 -16.10
CA LEU A 31 1.56 -11.63 -16.63
C LEU A 31 2.66 -12.70 -16.64
N ALA A 32 3.90 -12.33 -16.95
CA ALA A 32 5.05 -13.23 -16.88
C ALA A 32 5.25 -13.73 -15.44
N LEU A 33 5.24 -12.83 -14.45
CA LEU A 33 5.33 -13.19 -13.04
C LEU A 33 4.20 -14.14 -12.63
N VAL A 34 2.94 -13.82 -12.97
CA VAL A 34 1.77 -14.69 -12.66
C VAL A 34 1.95 -16.08 -13.25
N ARG A 35 2.43 -16.18 -14.50
CA ARG A 35 2.70 -17.48 -15.15
C ARG A 35 3.81 -18.25 -14.45
N THR A 36 4.87 -17.57 -14.03
CA THR A 36 5.98 -18.21 -13.30
C THR A 36 5.50 -18.75 -11.96
N VAL A 37 4.86 -17.94 -11.12
CA VAL A 37 4.44 -18.38 -9.78
C VAL A 37 3.36 -19.47 -9.80
N TYR A 38 2.54 -19.51 -10.85
CA TYR A 38 1.54 -20.55 -11.04
C TYR A 38 2.16 -21.94 -11.27
N LYS A 39 3.31 -22.01 -11.96
CA LYS A 39 3.99 -23.27 -12.31
C LYS A 39 4.85 -23.85 -11.18
N LEU A 40 5.07 -23.09 -10.11
CA LEU A 40 5.95 -23.51 -9.02
C LEU A 40 5.21 -24.38 -8.01
N PRO A 41 5.90 -25.23 -7.22
CA PRO A 41 5.27 -25.88 -6.07
C PRO A 41 4.83 -24.84 -5.03
N ASN A 42 3.93 -25.24 -4.14
CA ASN A 42 3.44 -24.38 -3.04
C ASN A 42 4.44 -24.34 -1.87
N GLU A 43 5.70 -24.08 -2.17
CA GLU A 43 6.79 -24.04 -1.21
C GLU A 43 7.40 -22.64 -1.20
N LYS A 44 7.61 -22.08 0.01
CA LYS A 44 8.13 -20.72 0.18
C LYS A 44 9.45 -20.54 -0.58
N GLU A 45 10.39 -21.46 -0.42
CA GLU A 45 11.73 -21.37 -1.01
C GLU A 45 11.70 -21.41 -2.54
N ALA A 46 10.88 -22.29 -3.13
CA ALA A 46 10.71 -22.35 -4.57
C ALA A 46 10.13 -21.04 -5.14
N VAL A 47 9.10 -20.50 -4.49
CA VAL A 47 8.46 -19.25 -4.93
C VAL A 47 9.38 -18.05 -4.75
N TYR A 48 10.02 -17.94 -3.59
CA TYR A 48 10.88 -16.80 -3.27
C TYR A 48 12.15 -16.82 -4.12
N GLY A 49 12.78 -17.98 -4.28
CA GLY A 49 13.93 -18.14 -5.16
C GLY A 49 13.62 -17.82 -6.62
N ALA A 50 12.43 -18.17 -7.12
CA ALA A 50 12.02 -17.81 -8.47
C ALA A 50 11.73 -16.31 -8.63
N LEU A 51 11.11 -15.68 -7.64
CA LEU A 51 10.85 -14.23 -7.66
C LEU A 51 12.15 -13.42 -7.53
N ASP A 52 13.10 -13.89 -6.73
CA ASP A 52 14.44 -13.29 -6.62
C ASP A 52 15.19 -13.39 -7.95
N LYS A 53 15.20 -14.57 -8.58
CA LYS A 53 15.77 -14.73 -9.93
C LYS A 53 15.07 -13.86 -10.97
N TRP A 54 13.75 -13.69 -10.88
CA TRP A 54 12.99 -12.86 -11.80
C TRP A 54 13.33 -11.37 -11.65
N THR A 55 13.48 -10.89 -10.41
CA THR A 55 13.89 -9.50 -10.14
C THR A 55 15.36 -9.23 -10.39
N ALA A 56 16.23 -10.22 -10.36
CA ALA A 56 17.66 -10.05 -10.64
C ALA A 56 17.96 -9.53 -12.06
N TRP A 57 17.05 -9.73 -13.01
CA TRP A 57 17.17 -9.22 -14.39
C TRP A 57 16.61 -7.80 -14.57
N GLU A 58 16.05 -7.20 -13.50
CA GLU A 58 15.44 -5.88 -13.53
C GLU A 58 16.40 -4.85 -12.93
N THR A 59 16.63 -3.74 -13.64
CA THR A 59 17.53 -2.66 -13.17
C THR A 59 17.02 -2.00 -11.88
N GLU A 60 15.70 -1.93 -11.73
CA GLU A 60 15.02 -1.43 -10.53
C GLU A 60 13.90 -2.40 -10.13
N PHE A 61 13.57 -2.43 -8.84
CA PHE A 61 12.51 -3.32 -8.37
C PHE A 61 11.18 -2.99 -9.06
N PRO A 62 10.53 -3.94 -9.76
CA PRO A 62 9.39 -3.65 -10.62
C PRO A 62 8.06 -3.56 -9.82
N VAL A 63 7.97 -2.63 -8.86
CA VAL A 63 6.83 -2.44 -7.93
C VAL A 63 5.47 -2.42 -8.65
N ILE A 64 5.38 -1.71 -9.77
CA ILE A 64 4.14 -1.57 -10.55
C ILE A 64 3.74 -2.92 -11.16
N ALA A 65 4.70 -3.70 -11.69
CA ALA A 65 4.43 -5.00 -12.28
C ALA A 65 3.99 -6.01 -11.21
N VAL A 66 4.65 -6.03 -10.04
CA VAL A 66 4.27 -6.89 -8.92
C VAL A 66 2.88 -6.52 -8.40
N SER A 67 2.58 -5.22 -8.27
CA SER A 67 1.26 -4.74 -7.86
C SER A 67 0.15 -5.13 -8.85
N LYS A 68 0.43 -5.03 -10.17
CA LYS A 68 -0.48 -5.52 -11.21
C LYS A 68 -0.66 -7.04 -11.14
N ALA A 69 0.41 -7.80 -10.86
CA ALA A 69 0.36 -9.24 -10.70
C ALA A 69 -0.50 -9.64 -9.49
N LEU A 70 -0.36 -8.97 -8.35
CA LEU A 70 -1.21 -9.16 -7.17
C LEU A 70 -2.70 -8.95 -7.52
N LYS A 71 -3.02 -7.87 -8.26
CA LYS A 71 -4.40 -7.63 -8.72
C LYS A 71 -4.92 -8.76 -9.60
N ILE A 72 -4.09 -9.34 -10.47
CA ILE A 72 -4.46 -10.47 -11.33
C ILE A 72 -4.68 -11.74 -10.50
N LEU A 73 -3.77 -12.08 -9.58
CA LEU A 73 -3.88 -13.24 -8.70
C LEU A 73 -5.16 -13.18 -7.86
N ARG A 74 -5.45 -11.99 -7.31
CA ARG A 74 -6.68 -11.70 -6.57
C ARG A 74 -7.93 -11.94 -7.42
N LYS A 75 -7.98 -11.39 -8.63
CA LYS A 75 -9.11 -11.57 -9.56
C LYS A 75 -9.31 -13.03 -9.97
N ARG A 76 -8.25 -13.83 -10.00
CA ARG A 76 -8.28 -15.26 -10.35
C ARG A 76 -8.50 -16.19 -9.16
N GLY A 77 -8.64 -15.65 -7.94
CA GLY A 77 -8.80 -16.46 -6.73
C GLY A 77 -7.56 -17.29 -6.36
N HIS A 78 -6.37 -16.93 -6.85
CA HIS A 78 -5.13 -17.61 -6.49
C HIS A 78 -4.57 -17.06 -5.17
N TRP A 79 -5.34 -17.22 -4.10
CA TRP A 79 -5.12 -16.59 -2.80
C TRP A 79 -3.76 -16.95 -2.19
N VAL A 80 -3.40 -18.23 -2.18
CA VAL A 80 -2.09 -18.71 -1.69
C VAL A 80 -0.92 -18.01 -2.41
N ARG A 81 -1.03 -17.85 -3.74
CA ARG A 81 0.02 -17.17 -4.53
C ARG A 81 0.02 -15.67 -4.27
N ALA A 82 -1.14 -15.05 -4.09
CA ALA A 82 -1.24 -13.66 -3.68
C ALA A 82 -0.54 -13.43 -2.32
N ILE A 83 -0.73 -14.34 -1.35
CA ILE A 83 -0.05 -14.30 -0.05
C ILE A 83 1.46 -14.40 -0.24
N GLN A 84 1.94 -15.38 -1.00
CA GLN A 84 3.37 -15.59 -1.20
C GLN A 84 4.05 -14.40 -1.88
N VAL A 85 3.47 -13.89 -2.97
CA VAL A 85 4.03 -12.74 -3.72
C VAL A 85 3.99 -11.47 -2.88
N ALA A 86 2.90 -11.22 -2.13
CA ALA A 86 2.81 -10.01 -1.30
C ALA A 86 3.79 -10.07 -0.12
N LYS A 87 3.90 -11.21 0.59
CA LYS A 87 4.89 -11.38 1.67
C LYS A 87 6.32 -11.24 1.15
N TRP A 88 6.61 -11.82 -0.01
CA TRP A 88 7.92 -11.68 -0.65
C TRP A 88 8.21 -10.21 -0.95
N MET A 89 7.27 -9.49 -1.57
CA MET A 89 7.42 -8.07 -1.92
C MET A 89 7.74 -7.23 -0.67
N ILE A 90 6.99 -7.45 0.42
CA ILE A 90 7.21 -6.77 1.71
C ILE A 90 8.56 -7.15 2.31
N SER A 91 8.99 -8.41 2.20
CA SER A 91 10.30 -8.86 2.72
C SER A 91 11.49 -8.19 2.02
N LYS A 92 11.30 -7.66 0.82
CA LYS A 92 12.30 -6.86 0.10
C LYS A 92 12.25 -5.37 0.46
N GLY A 93 11.42 -5.00 1.44
CA GLY A 93 11.17 -3.60 1.82
C GLY A 93 10.30 -2.85 0.80
N GLN A 94 9.61 -3.55 -0.10
CA GLN A 94 8.87 -2.96 -1.21
C GLN A 94 7.36 -3.17 -1.05
N GLY A 95 6.57 -2.27 -1.63
CA GLY A 95 5.12 -2.47 -1.75
C GLY A 95 4.35 -2.55 -0.43
N ALA A 96 4.90 -2.05 0.67
CA ALA A 96 4.22 -1.88 1.96
C ALA A 96 3.14 -0.78 1.85
N THR A 97 2.11 -1.03 1.04
CA THR A 97 1.00 -0.12 0.76
C THR A 97 -0.31 -0.74 1.23
N MET A 98 -1.31 0.09 1.54
CA MET A 98 -2.65 -0.38 1.92
C MET A 98 -3.22 -1.39 0.91
N GLY A 99 -3.04 -1.16 -0.41
CA GLY A 99 -3.54 -2.09 -1.43
C GLY A 99 -2.90 -3.49 -1.38
N THR A 100 -1.62 -3.59 -1.02
CA THR A 100 -0.93 -4.88 -0.80
C THR A 100 -1.46 -5.57 0.45
N TYR A 101 -1.67 -4.81 1.53
CA TYR A 101 -2.18 -5.32 2.79
C TYR A 101 -3.64 -5.75 2.71
N ASP A 102 -4.51 -4.97 2.06
CA ASP A 102 -5.89 -5.35 1.75
C ASP A 102 -5.94 -6.67 0.97
N THR A 103 -5.00 -6.85 0.03
CA THR A 103 -4.88 -8.10 -0.73
C THR A 103 -4.44 -9.26 0.15
N LEU A 104 -3.51 -9.04 1.09
CA LEU A 104 -3.07 -10.05 2.05
C LEU A 104 -4.21 -10.50 2.97
N LEU A 105 -4.93 -9.56 3.58
CA LEU A 105 -6.03 -9.86 4.49
C LEU A 105 -7.13 -10.66 3.78
N LEU A 106 -7.57 -10.16 2.61
CA LEU A 106 -8.55 -10.87 1.81
C LEU A 106 -8.05 -12.27 1.43
N ALA A 107 -6.77 -12.40 1.04
CA ALA A 107 -6.24 -13.71 0.67
C ALA A 107 -6.13 -14.67 1.85
N PHE A 108 -5.81 -14.20 3.06
CA PHE A 108 -5.79 -15.05 4.26
C PHE A 108 -7.19 -15.51 4.67
N ASP A 109 -8.18 -14.62 4.62
CA ASP A 109 -9.58 -14.96 4.89
C ASP A 109 -10.06 -16.05 3.92
N MET A 110 -9.78 -15.87 2.62
CA MET A 110 -10.14 -16.83 1.58
C MET A 110 -9.34 -18.14 1.64
N ASP A 111 -8.10 -18.14 2.15
CA ASP A 111 -7.28 -19.34 2.39
C ASP A 111 -7.63 -20.03 3.73
N LYS A 112 -8.63 -19.52 4.47
CA LYS A 112 -9.03 -20.00 5.80
C LYS A 112 -7.92 -19.91 6.86
N ARG A 113 -7.00 -18.96 6.71
CA ARG A 113 -5.92 -18.66 7.66
C ARG A 113 -6.17 -17.33 8.38
N VAL A 114 -7.34 -17.22 9.00
CA VAL A 114 -7.85 -15.99 9.61
C VAL A 114 -6.95 -15.53 10.78
N ASP A 115 -6.40 -16.47 11.53
CA ASP A 115 -5.44 -16.26 12.62
C ASP A 115 -4.16 -15.52 12.16
N VAL A 116 -3.65 -15.91 10.99
CA VAL A 116 -2.48 -15.27 10.38
C VAL A 116 -2.85 -13.89 9.81
N ALA A 117 -4.08 -13.73 9.31
CA ALA A 117 -4.60 -12.44 8.85
C ALA A 117 -4.63 -11.43 9.99
N GLU A 118 -5.19 -11.81 11.14
CA GLU A 118 -5.32 -10.99 12.32
C GLU A 118 -3.95 -10.57 12.86
N SER A 119 -3.03 -11.53 13.04
CA SER A 119 -1.67 -11.25 13.50
C SER A 119 -0.92 -10.30 12.54
N SER A 120 -1.12 -10.50 11.23
CA SER A 120 -0.52 -9.63 10.21
C SER A 120 -1.11 -8.22 10.26
N TRP A 121 -2.43 -8.08 10.38
CA TRP A 121 -3.11 -6.80 10.54
C TRP A 121 -2.58 -6.04 11.75
N ASN A 122 -2.45 -6.73 12.88
CA ASN A 122 -1.94 -6.15 14.11
C ASN A 122 -0.53 -5.58 13.89
N MET A 123 0.37 -6.35 13.28
CA MET A 123 1.72 -5.87 12.94
C MET A 123 1.71 -4.63 12.03
N ILE A 124 0.81 -4.57 11.04
CA ILE A 124 0.70 -3.46 10.09
C ILE A 124 0.16 -2.21 10.77
N ILE A 125 -0.96 -2.34 11.48
CA ILE A 125 -1.55 -1.27 12.26
C ILE A 125 -0.52 -0.72 13.23
N HIS A 126 0.20 -1.59 13.96
CA HIS A 126 1.28 -1.17 14.84
C HIS A 126 2.43 -0.44 14.12
N ALA A 127 2.95 -1.00 13.01
CA ALA A 127 4.07 -0.41 12.29
C ALA A 127 3.70 0.92 11.61
N HIS A 128 2.54 0.97 10.97
CA HIS A 128 2.06 2.16 10.28
C HIS A 128 1.72 3.28 11.26
N ILE A 129 1.00 2.98 12.34
CA ILE A 129 0.70 3.97 13.39
C ILE A 129 2.00 4.51 13.99
N ARG A 130 2.96 3.62 14.30
CA ARG A 130 4.24 4.04 14.86
C ARG A 130 5.01 4.94 13.88
N SER A 131 5.07 4.58 12.60
CA SER A 131 5.76 5.39 11.58
C SER A 131 5.08 6.73 11.39
N VAL A 132 3.76 6.77 11.19
CA VAL A 132 3.03 8.02 10.98
C VAL A 132 3.18 8.93 12.20
N PHE A 133 3.06 8.40 13.41
CA PHE A 133 3.19 9.22 14.62
C PHE A 133 4.64 9.66 14.87
N ALA A 134 5.64 8.82 14.51
CA ALA A 134 7.04 9.20 14.59
C ALA A 134 7.40 10.29 13.57
N ASP A 135 6.97 10.15 12.31
CA ASP A 135 7.18 11.15 11.26
C ASP A 135 6.52 12.48 11.63
N MET A 136 5.31 12.42 12.22
CA MET A 136 4.63 13.59 12.74
C MET A 136 5.42 14.24 13.88
N GLU A 137 5.92 13.48 14.85
CA GLU A 137 6.76 13.99 15.93
C GLU A 137 8.06 14.62 15.43
N GLU A 138 8.73 14.00 14.45
CA GLU A 138 9.94 14.53 13.80
C GLU A 138 9.65 15.87 13.11
N LEU A 139 8.53 15.96 12.40
CA LEU A 139 8.05 17.21 11.79
C LEU A 139 7.50 18.21 12.82
N ARG A 140 7.45 17.85 14.12
CA ARG A 140 6.79 18.60 15.19
C ARG A 140 5.31 18.88 14.90
N VAL A 141 4.70 18.08 14.05
CA VAL A 141 3.27 18.07 13.73
C VAL A 141 2.61 17.06 14.65
N LYS A 142 1.42 17.37 15.18
CA LYS A 142 0.64 16.40 15.95
C LYS A 142 -0.42 15.76 15.07
N PRO A 143 -0.73 14.46 15.27
CA PRO A 143 -1.89 13.84 14.62
C PRO A 143 -3.16 14.60 14.99
N ASP A 144 -4.04 14.77 14.01
CA ASP A 144 -5.35 15.35 14.24
C ASP A 144 -6.21 14.42 15.13
N GLU A 145 -7.25 14.98 15.74
CA GLU A 145 -8.09 14.24 16.68
C GLU A 145 -8.78 13.03 16.03
N ASP A 146 -9.13 13.10 14.73
CA ASP A 146 -9.77 11.99 14.02
C ASP A 146 -8.79 10.83 13.81
N THR A 147 -7.55 11.13 13.41
CA THR A 147 -6.48 10.13 13.31
C THR A 147 -6.20 9.47 14.66
N VAL A 148 -6.04 10.26 15.74
CA VAL A 148 -5.85 9.73 17.10
C VAL A 148 -7.01 8.82 17.51
N ARG A 149 -8.25 9.22 17.22
CA ARG A 149 -9.46 8.45 17.55
C ARG A 149 -9.54 7.14 16.77
N ARG A 150 -9.25 7.14 15.46
CA ARG A 150 -9.23 5.93 14.63
C ARG A 150 -8.18 4.93 15.12
N VAL A 151 -6.99 5.43 15.43
CA VAL A 151 -5.88 4.65 15.96
C VAL A 151 -6.20 4.07 17.34
N ALA A 152 -6.73 4.89 18.24
CA ALA A 152 -7.16 4.46 19.56
C ALA A 152 -8.26 3.38 19.45
N ARG A 153 -9.25 3.58 18.57
CA ARG A 153 -10.30 2.60 18.32
C ARG A 153 -9.73 1.27 17.83
N ALA A 154 -8.78 1.31 16.90
CA ALA A 154 -8.10 0.10 16.42
C ALA A 154 -7.41 -0.64 17.57
N PHE A 155 -6.64 0.05 18.43
CA PHE A 155 -6.02 -0.62 19.60
C PHE A 155 -7.05 -1.20 20.57
N ARG A 156 -8.20 -0.55 20.76
CA ARG A 156 -9.27 -1.09 21.60
C ARG A 156 -9.91 -2.34 21.00
N GLU A 157 -10.24 -2.33 19.70
CA GLU A 157 -10.81 -3.49 18.99
C GLU A 157 -9.85 -4.69 19.00
N LEU A 158 -8.54 -4.45 19.11
CA LEU A 158 -7.50 -5.47 19.21
C LEU A 158 -7.20 -5.94 20.64
N GLY A 159 -7.90 -5.43 21.67
CA GLY A 159 -7.59 -5.75 23.07
C GLY A 159 -6.26 -5.19 23.58
N GLU A 160 -5.62 -4.31 22.81
CA GLU A 160 -4.32 -3.69 23.10
C GLU A 160 -4.50 -2.44 23.98
N GLU A 161 -5.08 -2.64 25.17
CA GLU A 161 -5.54 -1.56 26.05
C GLU A 161 -4.42 -0.62 26.50
N GLU A 162 -3.23 -1.15 26.79
CA GLU A 162 -2.07 -0.34 27.19
C GLU A 162 -1.59 0.59 26.05
N LYS A 163 -1.66 0.13 24.80
CA LYS A 163 -1.32 0.97 23.63
C LYS A 163 -2.42 2.00 23.36
N TRP A 164 -3.68 1.61 23.52
CA TRP A 164 -4.81 2.55 23.51
C TRP A 164 -4.62 3.66 24.54
N LYS A 165 -4.31 3.31 25.80
CA LYS A 165 -4.00 4.27 26.88
C LYS A 165 -2.83 5.16 26.50
N LEU A 166 -1.76 4.60 25.94
CA LEU A 166 -0.59 5.36 25.52
C LEU A 166 -0.94 6.41 24.46
N VAL A 167 -1.69 6.03 23.42
CA VAL A 167 -2.13 6.96 22.36
C VAL A 167 -3.03 8.06 22.93
N ILE A 168 -4.02 7.70 23.75
CA ILE A 168 -4.92 8.69 24.36
C ILE A 168 -4.16 9.63 25.29
N LYS A 169 -3.23 9.11 26.09
CA LYS A 169 -2.39 9.92 26.98
C LYS A 169 -1.47 10.87 26.20
N ARG A 170 -0.83 10.38 25.14
CA ARG A 170 0.19 11.12 24.38
C ARG A 170 -0.40 12.11 23.39
N TYR A 171 -1.53 11.78 22.76
CA TYR A 171 -2.12 12.56 21.67
C TYR A 171 -3.61 12.94 21.89
N GLY A 172 -4.31 12.31 22.83
CA GLY A 172 -5.74 12.55 23.09
C GLY A 172 -6.06 13.68 24.08
N LEU A 173 -5.05 14.37 24.61
CA LEU A 173 -5.24 15.53 25.48
C LEU A 173 -5.75 16.73 24.65
N LYS A 174 -6.99 17.15 24.92
CA LYS A 174 -7.65 18.33 24.32
C LYS A 174 -6.76 19.57 24.38
N TRP A 175 -6.27 20.04 23.25
CA TRP A 175 -6.08 21.47 23.03
C TRP A 175 -7.31 21.95 22.25
N LYS A 176 -8.21 22.64 22.94
CA LYS A 176 -9.24 23.46 22.30
C LYS A 176 -8.51 24.56 21.52
N TYR A 177 -8.45 24.43 20.19
CA TYR A 177 -8.12 25.47 19.21
C TYR A 177 -6.73 26.12 19.29
N ILE A 178 -5.92 25.94 18.24
CA ILE A 178 -5.11 27.04 17.69
C ILE A 178 -5.24 26.94 16.16
N HIS A 179 -6.22 27.64 15.59
CA HIS A 179 -6.24 27.87 14.15
C HIS A 179 -5.02 28.70 13.80
N PHE A 180 -4.16 28.21 12.90
CA PHE A 180 -3.06 28.99 12.32
C PHE A 180 -3.34 29.27 10.84
N ASN A 181 -4.11 30.34 10.64
CA ASN A 181 -4.08 31.37 9.58
C ASN A 181 -5.52 31.84 9.33
N GLY A 182 -5.88 33.08 9.68
CA GLY A 182 -5.08 34.24 9.27
C GLY A 182 -4.53 35.19 10.33
N GLU A 183 -4.76 35.06 11.65
CA GLU A 183 -4.21 36.04 12.61
C GLU A 183 -3.72 35.42 13.93
N ARG A 184 -2.60 35.95 14.43
CA ARG A 184 -1.87 35.48 15.62
C ARG A 184 -2.41 36.17 16.88
N VAL A 185 -2.63 35.41 17.94
CA VAL A 185 -2.79 35.97 19.29
C VAL A 185 -1.77 35.28 20.21
N SER A 186 -0.99 36.10 20.91
CA SER A 186 0.07 35.72 21.86
C SER A 186 -0.47 35.05 23.10
#